data_AF-A0AA41YB20-F1
#
_entry.id   AF-A0AA41YB20-F1
#
_cell.length_a   1.000
_cell.length_b   1.000
_cell.length_c   1.000
_cell.angle_alpha   90.00
_cell.angle_beta   90.00
_cell.angle_gamma   90.00
#
_symmetry.space_group_name_H-M   'P 1'
#
loop_
_entity.id
_entity.type
_entity.pdbx_description
1 polymer ?
#
loop_
_entity_poly.entity_id
_entity_poly.type
_entity_poly.pdbx_seq_one_letter_code
_entity_poly.pdbx_strand_id
1 'polypeptide(L)'
;MEQQNTRIKVEDIPFDKLEKAGVNRDFVKNMDQRELTDFLNGFRSDKLYTINAKINGEDYKIPAKLRLHQGEDGKVDVKVHPIQRLFVPDEYLGHKFTKEEKGALLNDKNLGKTVELTGRDGKKDTYYLSIDPKTNELIPLRAKHIQVPDKIKGVTLSSEQKEKLGAGQKVTVDGMLGKNNKKFGATLQVNAAERNISFSNFKQEKTQKSEDLKQEKSKGAIPKVG
;
A
#
# COMPACT_ATOMS: atom_id res chain seq x y z
N MET A 1 13.29 -10.93 -22.59
CA MET A 1 13.07 -10.26 -21.29
C MET A 1 12.81 -8.80 -21.60
N GLU A 2 11.59 -8.30 -21.39
CA GLU A 2 11.31 -6.87 -21.58
C GLU A 2 12.21 -6.07 -20.64
N GLN A 3 13.00 -5.15 -21.20
CA GLN A 3 13.72 -4.16 -20.40
C GLN A 3 12.68 -3.28 -19.71
N GLN A 4 12.43 -3.52 -18.42
CA GLN A 4 11.60 -2.64 -17.63
C GLN A 4 12.31 -1.29 -17.51
N ASN A 5 11.67 -0.23 -18.00
CA ASN A 5 12.21 1.13 -17.96
C ASN A 5 12.07 1.68 -16.53
N THR A 6 13.01 1.32 -15.65
CA THR A 6 13.13 1.84 -14.28
C THR A 6 14.01 3.08 -14.25
N ARG A 7 13.82 3.94 -13.24
CA ARG A 7 14.65 5.15 -13.07
C ARG A 7 16.12 4.84 -12.81
N ILE A 8 16.38 3.76 -12.06
CA ILE A 8 17.71 3.32 -11.66
C ILE A 8 17.90 1.90 -12.20
N LYS A 9 19.09 1.58 -12.71
CA LYS A 9 19.42 0.22 -13.13
C LYS A 9 19.96 -0.59 -11.97
N VAL A 10 19.90 -1.92 -12.07
CA VAL A 10 20.43 -2.81 -11.03
C VAL A 10 21.93 -2.59 -10.85
N GLU A 11 22.65 -2.33 -11.94
CA GLU A 11 24.08 -2.03 -11.95
C GLU A 11 24.45 -0.75 -11.17
N ASP A 12 23.53 0.20 -11.05
CA ASP A 12 23.74 1.48 -10.37
C ASP A 12 23.47 1.40 -8.86
N ILE A 13 23.02 0.25 -8.35
CA ILE A 13 22.81 0.06 -6.91
C ILE A 13 24.17 0.14 -6.20
N PRO A 14 24.32 1.00 -5.17
CA PRO A 14 25.58 1.16 -4.46
C PRO A 14 25.80 0.04 -3.45
N PHE A 15 26.00 -1.19 -3.95
CA PHE A 15 26.19 -2.40 -3.15
C PHE A 15 27.32 -2.26 -2.12
N ASP A 16 28.43 -1.61 -2.49
CA ASP A 16 29.56 -1.41 -1.59
C ASP A 16 29.18 -0.57 -0.35
N LYS A 17 28.23 0.37 -0.49
CA LYS A 17 27.70 1.15 0.65
C LYS A 17 26.77 0.31 1.51
N LEU A 18 25.96 -0.54 0.89
CA LEU A 18 25.03 -1.45 1.56
C LEU A 18 25.79 -2.51 2.37
N GLU A 19 26.85 -3.09 1.81
CA GLU A 19 27.70 -4.07 2.50
C GLU A 19 28.40 -3.47 3.71
N LYS A 20 28.91 -2.22 3.59
CA LYS A 20 29.46 -1.47 4.74
C LYS A 20 28.42 -1.22 5.83
N ALA A 21 27.14 -1.11 5.46
CA ALA A 21 26.02 -1.01 6.39
C ALA A 21 25.48 -2.39 6.82
N GLY A 22 26.19 -3.49 6.57
CA GLY A 22 25.80 -4.84 6.99
C GLY A 22 24.70 -5.49 6.15
N VAL A 23 24.29 -4.88 5.04
CA VAL A 23 23.29 -5.43 4.12
C VAL A 23 23.98 -6.28 3.06
N ASN A 24 23.75 -7.59 3.09
CA ASN A 24 24.29 -8.51 2.10
C ASN A 24 23.75 -8.18 0.70
N ARG A 25 24.60 -8.15 -0.34
CA ARG A 25 24.23 -7.94 -1.76
C ARG A 25 23.08 -8.82 -2.24
N ASP A 26 22.98 -10.03 -1.71
CA ASP A 26 21.91 -10.97 -2.06
C ASP A 26 20.51 -10.50 -1.61
N PHE A 27 20.41 -9.43 -0.81
CA PHE A 27 19.10 -8.89 -0.43
C PHE A 27 18.23 -8.51 -1.63
N VAL A 28 18.84 -8.04 -2.73
CA VAL A 28 18.12 -7.73 -3.98
C VAL A 28 17.55 -8.99 -4.61
N LYS A 29 18.23 -10.14 -4.50
CA LYS A 29 17.74 -11.44 -4.99
C LYS A 29 16.56 -11.96 -4.17
N ASN A 30 16.42 -11.48 -2.93
CA ASN A 30 15.30 -11.83 -2.06
C ASN A 30 14.07 -10.93 -2.29
N MET A 31 14.17 -9.90 -3.12
CA MET A 31 13.02 -9.12 -3.57
C MET A 31 12.27 -9.91 -4.65
N ASP A 32 10.94 -9.94 -4.57
CA ASP A 32 10.16 -10.38 -5.73
C ASP A 32 10.26 -9.35 -6.85
N GLN A 33 9.81 -9.72 -8.05
CA GLN A 33 9.92 -8.85 -9.23
C GLN A 33 9.26 -7.48 -9.01
N ARG A 34 8.11 -7.44 -8.31
CA ARG A 34 7.37 -6.19 -8.06
C ARG A 34 8.13 -5.31 -7.07
N GLU A 35 8.60 -5.89 -5.96
CA GLU A 35 9.41 -5.18 -4.97
C GLU A 35 10.69 -4.62 -5.60
N LEU A 36 11.36 -5.39 -6.46
CA LEU A 36 12.55 -4.94 -7.17
C LEU A 36 12.25 -3.76 -8.10
N THR A 37 11.20 -3.85 -8.93
CA THR A 37 10.78 -2.74 -9.81
C THR A 37 10.46 -1.48 -9.01
N ASP A 38 9.76 -1.61 -7.88
CA ASP A 38 9.42 -0.49 -7.00
C ASP A 38 10.68 0.12 -6.37
N PHE A 39 11.61 -0.71 -5.90
CA PHE A 39 12.88 -0.28 -5.31
C PHE A 39 13.78 0.49 -6.31
N LEU A 40 13.89 -0.02 -7.54
CA LEU A 40 14.61 0.64 -8.65
C LEU A 40 13.97 1.95 -9.11
N ASN A 41 12.69 2.17 -8.82
CA ASN A 41 12.01 3.45 -9.03
C ASN A 41 12.15 4.42 -7.84
N GLY A 42 12.94 4.05 -6.84
CA GLY A 42 13.22 4.85 -5.64
C GLY A 42 12.14 4.73 -4.56
N PHE A 43 11.27 3.71 -4.64
CA PHE A 43 10.32 3.43 -3.57
C PHE A 43 11.01 2.67 -2.43
N ARG A 44 10.40 2.74 -1.25
CA ARG A 44 10.87 1.97 -0.10
C ARG A 44 10.64 0.49 -0.35
N SER A 45 11.56 -0.35 0.11
CA SER A 45 11.38 -1.79 0.15
C SER A 45 10.11 -2.15 0.92
N ASP A 46 9.45 -3.24 0.51
CA ASP A 46 8.34 -3.76 1.30
C ASP A 46 8.91 -4.42 2.56
N LYS A 47 9.98 -5.20 2.43
CA LYS A 47 10.59 -5.91 3.56
C LYS A 47 11.47 -4.98 4.40
N LEU A 48 11.63 -5.36 5.67
CA LEU A 48 12.65 -4.81 6.56
C LEU A 48 13.94 -5.57 6.35
N TYR A 49 15.04 -4.83 6.26
CA TYR A 49 16.40 -5.35 6.23
C TYR A 49 17.13 -4.90 7.50
N THR A 50 17.99 -5.76 8.02
CA THR A 50 18.83 -5.41 9.16
C THR A 50 20.06 -4.67 8.66
N ILE A 51 20.27 -3.45 9.15
CA ILE A 51 21.50 -2.70 8.94
C ILE A 51 22.36 -2.76 10.21
N ASN A 52 23.67 -2.74 10.04
CA ASN A 52 24.63 -2.52 11.11
C ASN A 52 24.91 -1.02 11.20
N ALA A 53 24.80 -0.45 12.39
CA ALA A 53 25.10 0.95 12.67
C ALA A 53 25.98 1.07 13.90
N LYS A 54 26.99 1.94 13.85
CA LYS A 54 27.79 2.28 15.02
C LYS A 54 27.30 3.62 15.59
N ILE A 55 26.75 3.57 16.81
CA ILE A 55 26.19 4.74 17.50
C ILE A 55 26.92 4.87 18.83
N ASN A 56 27.56 6.01 19.07
CA ASN A 56 28.34 6.27 20.29
C ASN A 56 29.41 5.19 20.60
N GLY A 57 30.01 4.61 19.55
CA GLY A 57 31.05 3.58 19.68
C GLY A 57 30.53 2.13 19.82
N GLU A 58 29.23 1.95 20.04
CA GLU A 58 28.59 0.64 20.16
C GLU A 58 27.97 0.20 18.82
N ASP A 59 27.99 -1.10 18.56
CA ASP A 59 27.43 -1.71 17.36
C ASP A 59 25.95 -2.10 17.58
N TYR A 60 25.08 -1.62 16.70
CA TYR A 60 23.64 -1.87 16.71
C TYR A 60 23.20 -2.57 15.43
N LYS A 61 22.23 -3.49 15.56
CA LYS A 61 21.50 -4.09 14.45
C LYS A 61 20.11 -3.47 14.37
N ILE A 62 19.86 -2.67 13.34
CA ILE A 62 18.65 -1.86 13.22
C ILE A 62 17.81 -2.39 12.04
N PRO A 63 16.59 -2.90 12.29
CA PRO A 63 15.65 -3.19 11.22
C PRO A 63 15.18 -1.90 10.53
N ALA A 64 15.28 -1.84 9.22
CA ALA A 64 14.91 -0.67 8.43
C ALA A 64 14.39 -1.04 7.04
N LYS A 65 13.49 -0.21 6.50
CA LYS A 65 13.22 -0.20 5.05
C LYS A 65 14.33 0.57 4.34
N LEU A 66 14.64 0.19 3.11
CA LEU A 66 15.64 0.84 2.28
C LEU A 66 14.96 1.49 1.08
N ARG A 67 15.50 2.60 0.57
CA ARG A 67 15.16 3.09 -0.77
C ARG A 67 16.38 3.60 -1.49
N LEU A 68 16.37 3.51 -2.82
CA LEU A 68 17.34 4.20 -3.65
C LEU A 68 16.94 5.66 -3.82
N HIS A 69 17.93 6.54 -3.86
CA HIS A 69 17.78 7.95 -4.14
C HIS A 69 18.84 8.37 -5.13
N GLN A 70 18.40 8.81 -6.30
CA GLN A 70 19.28 9.43 -7.29
C GLN A 70 19.33 10.94 -7.01
N GLY A 71 20.55 11.45 -6.78
CA GLY A 71 20.82 12.88 -6.64
C GLY A 71 20.76 13.61 -7.97
N GLU A 72 20.83 14.94 -7.93
CA GLU A 72 20.85 15.79 -9.14
C GLU A 72 22.11 15.56 -10.00
N ASP A 73 23.20 15.11 -9.38
CA ASP A 73 24.44 14.72 -10.05
C ASP A 73 24.38 13.32 -10.70
N GLY A 74 23.20 12.68 -10.67
CA GLY A 74 22.97 11.34 -11.19
C GLY A 74 23.47 10.21 -10.28
N LYS A 75 24.16 10.50 -9.17
CA LYS A 75 24.68 9.46 -8.26
C LYS A 75 23.54 8.83 -7.48
N VAL A 76 23.62 7.51 -7.33
CA VAL A 76 22.65 6.74 -6.54
C VAL A 76 23.19 6.52 -5.13
N ASP A 77 22.38 6.91 -4.16
CA ASP A 77 22.56 6.65 -2.74
C ASP A 77 21.43 5.77 -2.19
N VAL A 78 21.67 5.17 -1.02
CA VAL A 78 20.64 4.46 -0.26
C VAL A 78 20.21 5.33 0.91
N LYS A 79 18.89 5.45 1.10
CA LYS A 79 18.29 6.04 2.31
C LYS A 79 17.70 4.92 3.17
N VAL A 80 17.98 5.01 4.46
CA VAL A 80 17.55 4.08 5.50
C VAL A 80 16.35 4.67 6.23
N HIS A 81 15.33 3.84 6.42
CA HIS A 81 14.08 4.17 7.12
C HIS A 81 13.89 3.20 8.29
N PRO A 82 14.47 3.49 9.47
CA PRO A 82 14.37 2.60 10.62
C PRO A 82 12.96 2.58 11.21
N ILE A 83 12.66 1.54 12.00
CA ILE A 83 11.44 1.53 12.81
C ILE A 83 11.51 2.63 13.86
N GLN A 84 10.52 3.51 13.89
CA GLN A 84 10.40 4.58 14.87
C GLN A 84 9.12 4.47 15.69
N ARG A 85 9.03 5.24 16.79
CA ARG A 85 7.77 5.37 17.53
C ARG A 85 6.74 6.07 16.66
N LEU A 86 5.51 5.62 16.75
CA LEU A 86 4.38 6.26 16.09
C LEU A 86 4.20 7.68 16.61
N PHE A 87 4.29 8.65 15.70
CA PHE A 87 4.11 10.06 16.01
C PHE A 87 3.52 10.78 14.80
N VAL A 88 2.49 11.60 15.05
CA VAL A 88 1.90 12.49 14.05
C VAL A 88 2.14 13.93 14.50
N PRO A 89 2.94 14.73 13.77
CA PRO A 89 3.25 16.10 14.16
C PRO A 89 2.00 16.99 14.13
N ASP A 90 2.07 18.18 14.73
CA ASP A 90 1.01 19.20 14.59
C ASP A 90 0.90 19.73 13.16
N GLU A 91 2.03 19.86 12.48
CA GLU A 91 2.12 20.34 11.11
C GLU A 91 3.04 19.43 10.30
N TYR A 92 2.68 19.22 9.03
CA TYR A 92 3.49 18.46 8.09
C TYR A 92 3.40 19.09 6.70
N LEU A 93 4.55 19.49 6.15
CA LEU A 93 4.66 20.08 4.81
C LEU A 93 3.67 21.24 4.58
N GLY A 94 3.54 22.14 5.56
CA GLY A 94 2.64 23.30 5.49
C GLY A 94 1.16 23.03 5.79
N HIS A 95 0.78 21.78 6.08
CA HIS A 95 -0.57 21.42 6.53
C HIS A 95 -0.61 21.21 8.04
N LYS A 96 -1.47 21.97 8.72
CA LYS A 96 -1.72 21.83 10.16
C LYS A 96 -2.84 20.81 10.39
N PHE A 97 -2.54 19.73 11.09
CA PHE A 97 -3.52 18.67 11.31
C PHE A 97 -4.58 19.04 12.36
N THR A 98 -5.82 18.67 12.08
CA THR A 98 -6.89 18.69 13.09
C THR A 98 -6.77 17.50 14.04
N LYS A 99 -7.50 17.53 15.17
CA LYS A 99 -7.53 16.40 16.12
C LYS A 99 -8.08 15.13 15.47
N GLU A 100 -9.09 15.28 14.61
CA GLU A 100 -9.73 14.19 13.88
C GLU A 100 -8.77 13.57 12.86
N GLU A 101 -8.02 14.40 12.13
CA GLU A 101 -7.01 13.94 11.17
C GLU A 101 -5.88 13.16 11.86
N LYS A 102 -5.41 13.65 13.00
CA LYS A 102 -4.44 12.92 13.83
C LYS A 102 -5.02 11.61 14.31
N GLY A 103 -6.27 11.61 14.79
CA GLY A 103 -6.97 10.41 15.22
C GLY A 103 -7.04 9.37 14.10
N ALA A 104 -7.42 9.78 12.88
CA ALA A 104 -7.47 8.90 11.71
C ALA A 104 -6.08 8.30 11.40
N LEU A 105 -5.03 9.12 11.34
CA LEU A 105 -3.66 8.64 11.10
C LEU A 105 -3.17 7.68 12.19
N LEU A 106 -3.46 7.98 13.46
CA LEU A 106 -3.01 7.14 14.59
C LEU A 106 -3.74 5.78 14.62
N ASN A 107 -5.06 5.79 14.42
CA ASN A 107 -5.93 4.62 14.56
C ASN A 107 -5.98 3.79 13.28
N ASP A 108 -6.22 4.43 12.14
CA ASP A 108 -6.45 3.77 10.85
C ASP A 108 -5.18 3.66 10.01
N LYS A 109 -4.08 4.29 10.43
CA LYS A 109 -2.84 4.45 9.64
C LYS A 109 -3.08 5.12 8.29
N ASN A 110 -4.20 5.81 8.11
CA ASN A 110 -4.60 6.45 6.87
C ASN A 110 -5.41 7.72 7.21
N LEU A 111 -5.16 8.81 6.49
CA LEU A 111 -5.87 10.06 6.73
C LEU A 111 -7.35 10.01 6.33
N GLY A 112 -7.71 9.14 5.38
CA GLY A 112 -9.10 9.01 4.93
C GLY A 112 -9.60 10.12 4.02
N LYS A 113 -8.74 11.06 3.66
CA LYS A 113 -9.00 12.13 2.69
C LYS A 113 -7.70 12.61 2.05
N THR A 114 -7.82 13.41 1.00
CA THR A 114 -6.72 14.19 0.47
C THR A 114 -6.57 15.52 1.19
N VAL A 115 -5.33 16.01 1.29
CA VAL A 115 -5.00 17.36 1.79
C VAL A 115 -4.01 18.05 0.86
N GLU A 116 -3.97 19.38 0.93
CA GLU A 116 -2.96 20.16 0.22
C GLU A 116 -1.66 20.16 1.04
N LEU A 117 -0.53 19.76 0.43
CA LEU A 117 0.80 19.84 1.04
C LEU A 117 1.74 20.63 0.14
N THR A 118 2.71 21.29 0.74
CA THR A 118 3.80 21.98 0.06
C THR A 118 4.95 21.01 -0.22
N GLY A 119 5.21 20.76 -1.51
CA GLY A 119 6.32 19.93 -1.97
C GLY A 119 7.69 20.58 -1.72
N ARG A 120 8.75 19.80 -1.97
CA ARG A 120 10.14 20.29 -1.84
C ARG A 120 10.47 21.41 -2.84
N ASP A 121 9.75 21.47 -3.94
CA ASP A 121 9.80 22.52 -4.96
C ASP A 121 9.04 23.79 -4.54
N GLY A 122 8.52 23.83 -3.31
CA GLY A 122 7.72 24.94 -2.78
C GLY A 122 6.30 25.02 -3.33
N LYS A 123 5.90 24.09 -4.23
CA LYS A 123 4.57 24.08 -4.85
C LYS A 123 3.58 23.30 -4.01
N LYS A 124 2.35 23.82 -3.96
CA LYS A 124 1.21 23.14 -3.34
C LYS A 124 0.60 22.14 -4.32
N ASP A 125 0.30 20.95 -3.82
CA ASP A 125 -0.37 19.89 -4.56
C ASP A 125 -1.26 19.08 -3.62
N THR A 126 -2.17 18.28 -4.19
CA THR A 126 -3.04 17.37 -3.44
C THR A 126 -2.34 16.05 -3.12
N TYR A 127 -2.41 15.59 -1.88
CA TYR A 127 -1.77 14.36 -1.41
C TYR A 127 -2.71 13.47 -0.59
N TYR A 128 -2.51 12.16 -0.71
CA TYR A 128 -2.90 11.18 0.30
C TYR A 128 -1.82 11.08 1.38
N LEU A 129 -2.23 10.73 2.59
CA LEU A 129 -1.33 10.49 3.72
C LEU A 129 -1.66 9.15 4.39
N SER A 130 -0.63 8.34 4.60
CA SER A 130 -0.74 7.07 5.33
C SER A 130 0.50 6.84 6.16
N ILE A 131 0.37 6.07 7.23
CA ILE A 131 1.49 5.66 8.06
C ILE A 131 1.99 4.30 7.57
N ASP A 132 3.28 4.19 7.31
CA ASP A 132 3.90 2.90 7.00
C ASP A 132 3.78 1.98 8.22
N PRO A 133 3.12 0.81 8.12
CA PRO A 133 2.86 -0.03 9.28
C PRO A 133 4.13 -0.70 9.85
N LYS A 134 5.22 -0.77 9.08
CA LYS A 134 6.49 -1.38 9.50
C LYS A 134 7.42 -0.35 10.14
N THR A 135 7.46 0.88 9.62
CA THR A 135 8.38 1.92 10.12
C THR A 135 7.71 2.99 10.98
N ASN A 136 6.38 3.09 11.00
CA ASN A 136 5.61 4.19 11.59
C ASN A 136 5.95 5.58 11.00
N GLU A 137 6.51 5.65 9.80
CA GLU A 137 6.71 6.93 9.11
C GLU A 137 5.41 7.41 8.46
N LEU A 138 5.17 8.72 8.50
CA LEU A 138 4.10 9.36 7.74
C LEU A 138 4.53 9.54 6.27
N ILE A 139 3.75 8.97 5.35
CA ILE A 139 4.08 8.89 3.92
C ILE A 139 3.10 9.74 3.11
N PRO A 140 3.59 10.79 2.41
CA PRO A 140 2.81 11.55 1.45
C PRO A 140 2.86 10.90 0.06
N LEU A 141 1.70 10.82 -0.60
CA LEU A 141 1.57 10.40 -1.99
C LEU A 141 0.77 11.42 -2.79
N ARG A 142 1.39 12.07 -3.77
CA ARG A 142 0.70 13.00 -4.68
C ARG A 142 -0.47 12.29 -5.34
N ALA A 143 -1.66 12.89 -5.31
CA ALA A 143 -2.88 12.28 -5.78
C ALA A 143 -2.80 11.87 -7.26
N LYS A 144 -2.12 12.67 -8.09
CA LYS A 144 -1.87 12.38 -9.51
C LYS A 144 -1.12 11.08 -9.82
N HIS A 145 -0.49 10.45 -8.83
CA HIS A 145 0.20 9.16 -9.01
C HIS A 145 -0.70 7.95 -8.76
N ILE A 146 -1.96 8.15 -8.36
CA ILE A 146 -2.96 7.09 -8.22
C ILE A 146 -4.09 7.37 -9.18
N GLN A 147 -4.31 6.43 -10.09
CA GLN A 147 -5.49 6.43 -10.95
C GLN A 147 -6.47 5.40 -10.41
N VAL A 148 -7.65 5.85 -10.01
CA VAL A 148 -8.73 4.95 -9.60
C VAL A 148 -9.31 4.25 -10.84
N PRO A 149 -9.18 2.93 -10.96
CA PRO A 149 -9.66 2.20 -12.14
C PRO A 149 -11.20 2.16 -12.17
N ASP A 150 -11.78 2.00 -13.36
CA ASP A 150 -13.23 1.78 -13.51
C ASP A 150 -13.68 0.45 -12.91
N LYS A 151 -12.81 -0.56 -12.96
CA LYS A 151 -13.12 -1.93 -12.58
C LYS A 151 -12.09 -2.48 -11.59
N ILE A 152 -12.57 -3.03 -10.49
CA ILE A 152 -11.74 -3.69 -9.47
C ILE A 152 -12.26 -5.10 -9.25
N LYS A 153 -11.39 -6.10 -9.43
CA LYS A 153 -11.69 -7.52 -9.17
C LYS A 153 -13.03 -7.99 -9.78
N GLY A 154 -13.34 -7.55 -11.00
CA GLY A 154 -14.56 -7.96 -11.70
C GLY A 154 -15.75 -7.01 -11.56
N VAL A 155 -15.72 -6.05 -10.64
CA VAL A 155 -16.83 -5.14 -10.35
C VAL A 155 -16.53 -3.75 -10.91
N THR A 156 -17.48 -3.17 -11.63
CA THR A 156 -17.42 -1.76 -12.09
C THR A 156 -17.82 -0.85 -10.94
N LEU A 157 -16.97 0.11 -10.60
CA LEU A 157 -17.25 1.09 -9.56
C LEU A 157 -18.28 2.11 -10.07
N SER A 158 -19.21 2.51 -9.19
CA SER A 158 -20.10 3.63 -9.49
C SER A 158 -19.33 4.95 -9.52
N SER A 159 -19.89 5.97 -10.17
CA SER A 159 -19.27 7.32 -10.20
C SER A 159 -18.99 7.85 -8.80
N GLU A 160 -19.93 7.68 -7.87
CA GLU A 160 -19.78 8.08 -6.47
C GLU A 160 -18.67 7.30 -5.76
N GLN A 161 -18.57 5.99 -6.00
CA GLN A 161 -17.50 5.16 -5.45
C GLN A 161 -16.13 5.59 -5.97
N LYS A 162 -16.01 5.89 -7.27
CA LYS A 162 -14.76 6.39 -7.86
C LYS A 162 -14.37 7.74 -7.29
N GLU A 163 -15.32 8.65 -7.15
CA GLU A 163 -15.09 9.98 -6.58
C GLU A 163 -14.63 9.90 -5.13
N LYS A 164 -15.35 9.16 -4.28
CA LYS A 164 -14.98 8.97 -2.86
C LYS A 164 -13.61 8.32 -2.71
N LEU A 165 -13.33 7.28 -3.49
CA LEU A 165 -12.04 6.60 -3.46
C LEU A 165 -10.92 7.52 -3.96
N GLY A 166 -11.17 8.31 -5.00
CA GLY A 166 -10.26 9.34 -5.50
C GLY A 166 -10.01 10.45 -4.49
N ALA A 167 -11.00 10.79 -3.67
CA ALA A 167 -10.84 11.72 -2.54
C ALA A 167 -10.14 11.10 -1.33
N GLY A 168 -9.77 9.81 -1.37
CA GLY A 168 -9.06 9.10 -0.28
C GLY A 168 -9.96 8.43 0.76
N GLN A 169 -11.28 8.50 0.56
CA GLN A 169 -12.26 7.94 1.48
C GLN A 169 -12.35 6.42 1.35
N LYS A 170 -12.87 5.79 2.40
CA LYS A 170 -13.22 4.36 2.40
C LYS A 170 -14.47 4.12 1.55
N VAL A 171 -14.43 3.11 0.70
CA VAL A 171 -15.54 2.73 -0.18
C VAL A 171 -15.81 1.24 -0.07
N THR A 172 -17.01 0.86 0.37
CA THR A 172 -17.41 -0.55 0.38
C THR A 172 -17.86 -0.97 -1.02
N VAL A 173 -17.31 -2.08 -1.49
CA VAL A 173 -17.65 -2.70 -2.78
C VAL A 173 -17.94 -4.17 -2.52
N ASP A 174 -19.09 -4.64 -3.03
CA ASP A 174 -19.52 -6.04 -2.97
C ASP A 174 -19.42 -6.69 -4.36
N GLY A 175 -19.50 -8.01 -4.42
CA GLY A 175 -19.52 -8.81 -5.63
C GLY A 175 -18.15 -9.03 -6.28
N MET A 176 -17.06 -8.66 -5.62
CA MET A 176 -15.70 -8.83 -6.13
C MET A 176 -15.31 -10.31 -6.19
N LEU A 177 -14.53 -10.68 -7.21
CA LEU A 177 -14.10 -12.07 -7.44
C LEU A 177 -12.70 -12.33 -6.85
N GLY A 178 -12.65 -13.30 -5.94
CA GLY A 178 -11.39 -13.83 -5.40
C GLY A 178 -10.69 -14.76 -6.38
N LYS A 179 -9.45 -15.18 -6.06
CA LYS A 179 -8.66 -16.12 -6.88
C LYS A 179 -9.36 -17.48 -7.09
N ASN A 180 -10.27 -17.84 -6.19
CA ASN A 180 -11.05 -19.08 -6.21
C ASN A 180 -12.45 -18.89 -6.83
N ASN A 181 -12.69 -17.78 -7.56
CA ASN A 181 -13.98 -17.39 -8.13
C ASN A 181 -15.12 -17.23 -7.12
N LYS A 182 -14.82 -17.19 -5.81
CA LYS A 182 -15.83 -16.85 -4.80
C LYS A 182 -16.02 -15.34 -4.74
N LYS A 183 -17.27 -14.92 -4.60
CA LYS A 183 -17.64 -13.52 -4.41
C LYS A 183 -17.32 -13.08 -2.98
N PHE A 184 -16.84 -11.85 -2.86
CA PHE A 184 -16.62 -11.19 -1.58
C PHE A 184 -16.86 -9.70 -1.69
N GLY A 185 -17.25 -9.10 -0.57
CA GLY A 185 -17.22 -7.66 -0.36
C GLY A 185 -15.99 -7.23 0.42
N ALA A 186 -15.52 -6.00 0.20
CA ALA A 186 -14.45 -5.39 0.97
C ALA A 186 -14.57 -3.87 0.99
N THR A 187 -13.93 -3.23 1.96
CA THR A 187 -13.70 -1.80 1.98
C THR A 187 -12.39 -1.49 1.26
N LEU A 188 -12.48 -0.66 0.22
CA LEU A 188 -11.37 -0.16 -0.56
C LEU A 188 -10.94 1.22 -0.06
N GLN A 189 -9.63 1.49 -0.06
CA GLN A 189 -9.09 2.81 0.27
C GLN A 189 -7.72 3.01 -0.39
N VAL A 190 -7.40 4.23 -0.81
CA VAL A 190 -6.04 4.54 -1.28
C VAL A 190 -5.06 4.53 -0.11
N ASN A 191 -3.96 3.77 -0.23
CA ASN A 191 -2.89 3.71 0.74
C ASN A 191 -1.63 4.39 0.18
N ALA A 192 -1.20 5.49 0.81
CA ALA A 192 -0.04 6.26 0.39
C ALA A 192 1.29 5.52 0.65
N ALA A 193 1.37 4.72 1.71
CA ALA A 193 2.58 3.98 2.07
C ALA A 193 2.84 2.83 1.10
N GLU A 194 1.79 2.11 0.69
CA GLU A 194 1.87 1.01 -0.28
C GLU A 194 1.66 1.46 -1.74
N ARG A 195 1.28 2.72 -1.95
CA ARG A 195 1.01 3.33 -3.27
C ARG A 195 0.01 2.54 -4.11
N ASN A 196 -1.02 1.98 -3.46
CA ASN A 196 -2.03 1.15 -4.08
C ASN A 196 -3.43 1.47 -3.52
N ILE A 197 -4.45 0.79 -4.04
CA ILE A 197 -5.75 0.70 -3.38
C ILE A 197 -5.72 -0.56 -2.50
N SER A 198 -5.77 -0.37 -1.19
CA SER A 198 -5.81 -1.44 -0.21
C SER A 198 -7.23 -1.95 0.00
N PHE A 199 -7.32 -3.20 0.45
CA PHE A 199 -8.57 -3.90 0.72
C PHE A 199 -8.60 -4.26 2.20
N SER A 200 -9.71 -3.98 2.87
CA SER A 200 -9.93 -4.28 4.29
C SER A 200 -11.38 -4.73 4.51
N ASN A 201 -11.71 -5.18 5.74
CA ASN A 201 -13.08 -5.56 6.12
C ASN A 201 -13.75 -6.55 5.16
N PHE A 202 -13.03 -7.62 4.79
CA PHE A 202 -13.53 -8.63 3.87
C PHE A 202 -14.78 -9.34 4.42
N LYS A 203 -15.79 -9.49 3.56
CA LYS A 203 -17.03 -10.25 3.82
C LYS A 203 -17.22 -11.30 2.75
N GLN A 204 -17.33 -12.57 3.13
CA GLN A 204 -17.68 -13.62 2.16
C GLN A 204 -19.16 -13.55 1.82
N GLU A 205 -19.47 -13.51 0.54
CA GLU A 205 -20.85 -13.61 0.08
C GLU A 205 -21.24 -15.08 0.00
N LYS A 206 -22.31 -15.44 0.71
CA LYS A 206 -22.92 -16.77 0.56
C LYS A 206 -23.53 -16.86 -0.82
N THR A 207 -23.05 -17.77 -1.65
CA THR A 207 -23.70 -18.12 -2.91
C THR A 207 -25.09 -18.69 -2.60
N GLN A 208 -26.15 -18.02 -3.08
CA GLN A 208 -27.50 -18.59 -3.20
C GLN A 208 -27.43 -19.78 -4.17
N LYS A 209 -27.10 -20.97 -3.67
CA LYS A 209 -27.19 -22.24 -4.41
C LYS A 209 -27.81 -23.35 -3.56
N SER A 210 -28.63 -22.97 -2.58
CA SER A 210 -29.21 -23.90 -1.59
C SER A 210 -30.73 -23.81 -1.43
N GLU A 211 -31.45 -23.06 -2.26
CA GLU A 211 -32.93 -23.00 -2.18
C GLU A 211 -33.64 -23.76 -3.32
N ASP A 212 -33.06 -23.86 -4.52
CA ASP A 212 -33.72 -24.60 -5.63
C ASP A 212 -33.67 -26.14 -5.49
N LEU A 213 -32.75 -26.70 -4.69
CA LEU A 213 -32.67 -28.16 -4.49
C LEU A 213 -33.69 -28.71 -3.47
N LYS A 214 -34.48 -27.85 -2.80
CA LYS A 214 -35.51 -28.30 -1.84
C LYS A 214 -36.93 -28.36 -2.42
N GLN A 215 -37.20 -27.78 -3.60
CA GLN A 215 -38.55 -27.81 -4.20
C GLN A 215 -38.82 -29.02 -5.11
N GLU A 216 -37.81 -29.72 -5.61
CA GLU A 216 -38.04 -30.92 -6.45
C GLU A 216 -38.38 -32.20 -5.66
N LYS A 217 -38.10 -32.25 -4.34
CA LYS A 217 -38.43 -33.44 -3.52
C LYS A 217 -39.87 -33.51 -3.01
N SER A 218 -40.70 -32.47 -3.19
CA SER A 218 -42.08 -32.46 -2.68
C SER A 218 -43.17 -32.83 -3.70
N LYS A 219 -42.83 -32.98 -4.99
CA LYS A 219 -43.83 -33.28 -6.05
C LYS A 219 -43.98 -34.76 -6.41
N GLY A 220 -43.31 -35.68 -5.71
CA GLY A 220 -43.24 -37.10 -6.08
C GLY A 220 -44.04 -38.09 -5.22
N ALA A 221 -45.03 -37.67 -4.43
CA ALA A 221 -45.84 -38.58 -3.62
C ALA A 221 -47.25 -38.77 -4.23
N ILE A 222 -47.44 -39.87 -4.97
CA ILE A 222 -48.76 -40.34 -5.42
C ILE A 222 -49.45 -41.04 -4.23
N PRO A 223 -50.74 -40.76 -3.93
CA PRO A 223 -51.45 -41.38 -2.81
C PRO A 223 -51.88 -42.83 -3.16
N LYS A 224 -51.67 -43.77 -2.24
CA LYS A 224 -52.23 -45.13 -2.30
C LYS A 224 -53.70 -45.09 -1.87
N VAL A 225 -54.58 -45.63 -2.70
CA VAL A 225 -55.99 -45.90 -2.41
C VAL A 225 -56.16 -47.42 -2.26
N GLY A 226 -56.86 -47.83 -1.20
CA GLY A 226 -57.69 -49.05 -1.10
C GLY A 226 -57.02 -50.39 -1.37
#